data_AF-A0A2D4JWX8-F1
#
_entry.id   AF-A0A2D4JWX8-F1
#
_cell.length_a   1.000
_cell.length_b   1.000
_cell.length_c   1.000
_cell.angle_alpha   90.00
_cell.angle_beta   90.00
_cell.angle_gamma   90.00
#
_symmetry.space_group_name_H-M   'P 1'
#
loop_
_entity.id
_entity.type
_entity.pdbx_description
1 polymer ?
#
loop_
_entity_poly.entity_id
_entity_poly.type
_entity_poly.pdbx_seq_one_letter_code
_entity_poly.pdbx_strand_id
1 'polypeptide(L)'
;CQPFVDTTKENFPVETFHCNYPRKTSFTKLDPSCTIGFYVRHRMEFEHLCLDLIQILNYAAAKEKYPMFSVVEGCAQEYGLEEMCAHFAQQTMQVQQHSQRDRIKKPSAEEFVVL
;
A
#
# COMPACT_ATOMS: atom_id res chain seq x y z
N CYS A 1 -21.10 -14.41 0.66
CA CYS A 1 -20.64 -14.24 -0.73
C CYS A 1 -21.56 -13.26 -1.44
N GLN A 2 -21.01 -12.32 -2.21
CA GLN A 2 -21.78 -11.43 -3.08
C GLN A 2 -21.87 -12.05 -4.50
N PRO A 3 -22.91 -11.75 -5.28
CA PRO A 3 -22.96 -12.12 -6.69
C PRO A 3 -21.81 -11.51 -7.50
N PHE A 4 -21.42 -12.15 -8.60
CA PHE A 4 -20.46 -11.57 -9.54
C PHE A 4 -20.99 -10.27 -10.13
N VAL A 5 -20.12 -9.26 -10.23
CA VAL A 5 -20.41 -7.96 -10.85
C VAL A 5 -19.56 -7.83 -12.11
N ASP A 6 -20.22 -7.67 -13.25
CA ASP A 6 -19.57 -7.44 -14.53
C ASP A 6 -19.19 -5.95 -14.66
N THR A 7 -17.90 -5.65 -14.46
CA THR A 7 -17.35 -4.29 -14.49
C THR A 7 -17.10 -3.77 -15.90
N THR A 8 -17.35 -4.57 -16.95
CA THR A 8 -17.21 -4.13 -18.34
C THR A 8 -18.43 -3.32 -18.84
N LYS A 9 -19.55 -3.39 -18.11
CA LYS A 9 -20.78 -2.67 -18.44
C LYS A 9 -20.71 -1.22 -17.96
N GLU A 10 -21.26 -0.30 -18.75
CA GLU A 10 -21.52 1.06 -18.28
C GLU A 10 -22.45 1.03 -17.06
N ASN A 11 -22.15 1.86 -16.05
CA ASN A 11 -22.94 2.00 -14.83
C ASN A 11 -23.16 0.68 -14.05
N PHE A 12 -22.16 -0.19 -13.99
CA PHE A 12 -22.19 -1.35 -13.10
C PHE A 12 -22.42 -0.91 -11.63
N PRO A 13 -23.03 -1.75 -10.78
CA PRO A 13 -23.40 -1.37 -9.42
C PRO A 13 -22.15 -1.22 -8.51
N VAL A 14 -21.57 -0.02 -8.47
CA VAL A 14 -20.34 0.27 -7.69
C VAL A 14 -20.58 0.11 -6.19
N GLU A 15 -21.81 0.36 -5.73
CA GLU A 15 -22.21 0.27 -4.33
C GLU A 15 -21.93 -1.10 -3.70
N THR A 16 -21.86 -2.17 -4.51
CA THR A 16 -21.53 -3.51 -4.00
C THR A 16 -20.11 -3.63 -3.47
N PHE A 17 -19.21 -2.73 -3.86
CA PHE A 17 -17.81 -2.68 -3.42
C PHE A 17 -17.60 -1.81 -2.17
N HIS A 18 -18.66 -1.17 -1.67
CA HIS A 18 -18.61 -0.32 -0.48
C HIS A 18 -19.21 -1.03 0.73
N CYS A 19 -18.48 -1.03 1.84
CA CYS A 19 -18.98 -1.53 3.12
C CYS A 19 -19.51 -0.35 3.96
N ASN A 20 -20.81 -0.36 4.27
CA ASN A 20 -21.44 0.67 5.10
C ASN A 20 -21.33 0.41 6.62
N TYR A 21 -20.67 -0.69 7.02
CA TYR A 21 -20.67 -1.19 8.39
C TYR A 21 -19.26 -1.55 8.85
N PRO A 22 -18.50 -0.61 9.44
CA PRO A 22 -17.17 -0.90 9.96
C PRO A 22 -17.25 -1.92 11.09
N ARG A 23 -16.41 -2.96 11.03
CA ARG A 23 -16.33 -3.99 12.08
C ARG A 23 -15.15 -3.68 13.00
N LYS A 24 -15.33 -3.89 14.30
CA LYS A 24 -14.28 -3.72 15.31
C LYS A 24 -13.90 -5.09 15.88
N THR A 25 -12.63 -5.24 16.21
CA THR A 25 -12.10 -6.38 16.97
C THR A 25 -11.16 -5.86 18.05
N SER A 26 -10.98 -6.63 19.12
CA SER A 26 -9.96 -6.33 20.14
C SER A 26 -8.57 -6.58 19.57
N PHE A 27 -7.59 -5.76 19.92
CA PHE A 27 -6.19 -5.98 19.56
C PHE A 27 -5.66 -7.36 20.01
N THR A 28 -6.13 -7.85 21.16
CA THR A 28 -5.76 -9.18 21.69
C THR A 28 -6.27 -10.35 20.85
N LYS A 29 -7.16 -10.11 19.88
CA LYS A 29 -7.73 -11.11 18.98
C LYS A 29 -7.20 -11.02 17.56
N LEU A 30 -6.29 -10.09 17.28
CA LEU A 30 -5.63 -10.02 15.98
C LEU A 30 -4.67 -11.20 15.85
N ASP A 31 -4.61 -11.79 14.65
CA ASP A 31 -3.57 -12.77 14.34
C ASP A 31 -2.21 -12.04 14.37
N PRO A 32 -1.18 -12.58 15.05
CA PRO A 32 0.15 -11.99 15.06
C PRO A 32 0.76 -11.85 13.67
N SER A 33 0.37 -12.72 12.74
CA SER A 33 0.73 -12.65 11.33
C SER A 33 -0.13 -11.58 10.66
N CYS A 34 0.43 -10.38 10.55
CA CYS A 34 -0.22 -9.28 9.86
C CYS A 34 0.77 -8.51 8.98
N THR A 35 0.23 -7.75 8.04
CA THR A 35 1.01 -6.83 7.22
C THR A 35 0.54 -5.42 7.53
N ILE A 36 1.50 -4.53 7.78
CA ILE A 36 1.25 -3.10 7.96
C ILE A 36 1.64 -2.42 6.64
N GLY A 37 0.70 -1.69 6.05
CA GLY A 37 0.91 -0.98 4.79
C GLY A 37 0.93 0.52 5.01
N PHE A 38 1.88 1.20 4.37
CA PHE A 38 1.90 2.65 4.23
C PHE A 38 1.72 2.98 2.74
N TYR A 39 0.81 3.89 2.43
CA TYR A 39 0.69 4.44 1.09
C TYR A 39 1.27 5.84 1.08
N VAL A 40 2.10 6.11 0.08
CA VAL A 40 2.80 7.38 -0.06
C VAL A 40 2.78 7.77 -1.53
N ARG A 41 2.20 8.92 -1.86
CA ARG A 41 2.02 9.32 -3.26
C ARG A 41 3.27 9.99 -3.82
N HIS A 42 3.92 10.79 -3.00
CA HIS A 42 5.05 11.64 -3.42
C HIS A 42 6.29 11.41 -2.58
N ARG A 43 7.46 11.64 -3.18
CA ARG A 43 8.75 11.53 -2.49
C ARG A 43 8.80 12.36 -1.20
N MET A 44 8.26 13.58 -1.23
CA MET A 44 8.23 14.44 -0.05
C MET A 44 7.40 13.83 1.09
N GLU A 45 6.27 13.17 0.78
CA GLU A 45 5.47 12.48 1.80
C GLU A 45 6.22 11.29 2.39
N PHE A 46 7.06 10.62 1.59
CA PHE A 46 7.89 9.51 2.07
C PHE A 46 8.95 10.01 3.05
N GLU A 47 9.63 11.10 2.69
CA GLU A 47 10.62 11.73 3.57
C GLU A 47 9.98 12.17 4.90
N HIS A 48 8.77 12.76 4.87
CA HIS A 48 8.03 13.07 6.11
C HIS A 48 7.65 11.83 6.91
N LEU A 49 7.15 10.77 6.25
CA LEU A 49 6.83 9.51 6.93
C LEU A 49 8.06 8.91 7.63
N CYS A 50 9.22 8.92 6.98
CA CYS A 50 10.47 8.46 7.59
C CYS A 50 10.82 9.27 8.86
N LEU A 51 10.68 10.59 8.82
CA LEU A 51 10.93 11.45 9.99
C LEU A 51 9.98 11.12 11.15
N ASP A 52 8.68 10.99 10.88
CA ASP A 52 7.67 10.64 11.88
C ASP A 52 7.95 9.28 12.50
N LEU A 53 8.27 8.27 11.68
CA LEU A 53 8.59 6.92 12.16
C LEU A 53 9.85 6.92 13.02
N ILE A 54 10.91 7.61 12.59
CA ILE A 54 12.15 7.74 13.38
C ILE A 54 11.86 8.42 14.72
N GLN A 55 11.04 9.47 14.74
CA GLN A 55 10.66 10.15 15.97
C GLN A 55 9.90 9.23 16.94
N ILE A 56 8.92 8.47 16.43
CA ILE A 56 8.12 7.52 17.23
C ILE A 56 9.00 6.39 17.77
N LEU A 57 9.85 5.80 16.93
CA LEU A 57 10.72 4.69 17.31
C LEU A 57 11.79 5.12 18.33
N ASN A 58 12.20 6.39 18.32
CA ASN A 58 13.16 6.94 19.28
C ASN A 58 12.51 7.46 20.58
N TYR A 59 11.19 7.51 20.66
CA TYR A 59 10.49 8.00 21.85
C TYR A 59 10.76 7.12 23.08
N ALA A 60 10.99 7.74 24.24
CA ALA A 60 11.46 7.03 25.44
C ALA A 60 10.52 5.89 25.89
N ALA A 61 9.20 6.08 25.82
CA ALA A 61 8.24 5.02 26.15
C ALA A 61 8.16 3.92 25.10
N ALA A 62 8.59 4.18 23.86
CA ALA A 62 8.71 3.14 22.83
C ALA A 62 9.91 2.23 23.09
N LYS A 63 10.99 2.73 23.72
CA LYS A 63 12.18 1.95 24.08
C LYS A 63 11.95 0.92 25.18
N GLU A 64 10.90 1.08 25.97
CA GLU A 64 10.46 0.07 26.96
C GLU A 64 9.80 -1.15 26.29
N LYS A 65 9.50 -1.08 24.98
CA LYS A 65 8.86 -2.13 24.21
C LYS A 65 9.71 -2.51 23.00
N TYR A 66 9.60 -3.76 22.56
CA TYR A 66 10.26 -4.21 21.35
C TYR A 66 9.53 -3.65 20.11
N PRO A 67 10.18 -2.89 19.22
CA PRO A 67 9.52 -2.34 18.05
C PRO A 67 9.15 -3.45 17.06
N MET A 68 7.99 -3.33 16.40
CA MET A 68 7.55 -4.30 15.38
C MET A 68 8.43 -4.26 14.12
N PHE A 69 9.00 -3.10 13.80
CA PHE A 69 9.90 -2.90 12.66
C PHE A 69 10.90 -1.78 12.97
N SER A 70 12.01 -1.74 12.26
CA SER A 70 12.99 -0.64 12.28
C SER A 70 13.01 0.08 10.93
N VAL A 71 13.38 1.36 10.95
CA VAL A 71 13.64 2.16 9.74
C VAL A 71 15.10 2.57 9.79
N VAL A 72 15.86 2.22 8.76
CA VAL A 72 17.27 2.53 8.63
C VAL A 72 17.55 3.03 7.21
N GLU A 73 18.45 4.01 7.09
CA GLU A 73 19.05 4.37 5.81
C GLU A 73 19.96 3.21 5.37
N GLY A 74 19.80 2.72 4.14
CA GLY A 74 20.63 1.65 3.62
C GLY A 74 20.44 1.46 2.12
N CYS A 75 21.30 0.64 1.52
CA CYS A 75 21.14 0.21 0.13
C CYS A 75 20.82 -1.29 0.06
N ALA A 76 20.03 -1.71 -0.94
CA ALA A 76 19.68 -3.13 -1.12
C ALA A 76 20.93 -4.03 -1.25
N GLN A 77 22.04 -3.44 -1.69
CA GLN A 77 23.32 -4.07 -2.00
C GLN A 77 24.08 -4.55 -0.78
N GLU A 78 23.95 -3.84 0.33
CA GLU A 78 24.56 -4.23 1.61
C GLU A 78 23.93 -5.49 2.21
N TYR A 79 22.69 -5.81 1.81
CA TYR A 79 21.94 -6.93 2.35
C TYR A 79 21.78 -8.09 1.36
N GLY A 80 22.36 -7.99 0.14
CA GLY A 80 22.20 -9.00 -0.91
C GLY A 80 20.75 -9.20 -1.35
N LEU A 81 19.92 -8.16 -1.25
CA LEU A 81 18.49 -8.19 -1.51
C LEU A 81 18.12 -7.67 -2.91
N GLU A 82 19.10 -7.38 -3.78
CA GLU A 82 18.87 -6.92 -5.16
C GLU A 82 17.82 -7.73 -5.90
N GLU A 83 17.93 -9.06 -5.84
CA GLU A 83 17.09 -9.98 -6.62
C GLU A 83 15.63 -9.94 -6.12
N MET A 84 15.44 -9.78 -4.81
CA MET A 84 14.12 -9.64 -4.19
C MET A 84 13.48 -8.28 -4.50
N CYS A 85 14.26 -7.18 -4.45
CA CYS A 85 13.79 -5.86 -4.86
C CYS A 85 13.35 -5.83 -6.33
N ALA A 86 14.11 -6.51 -7.21
CA ALA A 86 13.75 -6.65 -8.62
C ALA A 86 12.44 -7.44 -8.80
N HIS A 87 12.24 -8.52 -8.04
CA HIS A 87 11.00 -9.30 -8.08
C HIS A 87 9.77 -8.52 -7.60
N PHE A 88 9.88 -7.73 -6.53
CA PHE A 88 8.77 -6.89 -6.05
C PHE A 88 8.45 -5.72 -7.00
N ALA A 89 9.47 -5.14 -7.66
CA ALA A 89 9.26 -4.15 -8.72
C ALA A 89 8.53 -4.74 -9.95
N GLN A 90 8.73 -6.03 -10.22
CA GLN A 90 8.02 -6.74 -11.30
C GLN A 90 6.57 -7.08 -10.92
N GLN A 91 6.29 -7.38 -9.65
CA GLN A 91 4.93 -7.72 -9.19
C GLN A 91 4.00 -6.50 -9.10
N THR A 92 4.53 -5.31 -8.82
CA THR A 92 3.74 -4.06 -8.82
C THR A 92 3.35 -3.57 -10.23
N MET A 93 3.77 -4.28 -11.30
CA MET A 93 3.49 -3.95 -12.70
C MET A 93 2.64 -5.01 -13.43
N GLN A 94 1.80 -5.78 -12.72
CA GLN A 94 0.76 -6.61 -13.36
C GLN A 94 -0.65 -6.03 -13.16
N VAL A 95 -0.84 -4.75 -13.49
CA VAL A 95 -2.13 -4.35 -14.04
C VAL A 95 -2.13 -4.87 -15.46
N GLN A 96 -2.89 -5.93 -15.70
CA GLN A 96 -2.99 -6.62 -16.99
C GLN A 96 -3.61 -5.67 -18.02
N GLN A 97 -2.80 -4.80 -18.64
CA GLN A 97 -3.21 -4.02 -19.80
C GLN A 97 -3.31 -4.98 -20.98
N HIS A 98 -4.50 -5.55 -21.16
CA HIS A 98 -4.79 -6.25 -22.40
C HIS A 98 -4.78 -5.21 -23.53
N SER A 99 -3.73 -5.30 -24.32
CA SER A 99 -3.45 -4.49 -25.49
C SER A 99 -4.62 -4.48 -26.47
N GLN A 100 -5.04 -3.29 -26.90
CA GLN A 100 -5.10 -2.96 -28.33
C GLN A 100 -4.76 -1.49 -28.53
N ARG A 101 -3.98 -1.27 -29.60
CA ARG A 101 -3.35 -0.03 -30.00
C ARG A 101 -4.41 1.03 -30.34
N ASP A 102 -4.30 2.20 -29.73
CA ASP A 102 -4.45 3.48 -30.44
C ASP A 102 -3.81 4.63 -29.66
N ARG A 103 -3.17 5.55 -30.39
CA ARG A 103 -2.47 6.72 -29.83
C ARG A 103 -3.48 7.65 -29.15
N ILE A 104 -3.50 7.69 -27.82
CA ILE A 104 -4.27 8.68 -27.05
C ILE A 104 -3.41 9.28 -25.91
N LYS A 105 -3.63 10.57 -25.67
CA LYS A 105 -2.84 11.54 -24.89
C LYS A 105 -2.53 11.07 -23.45
N LYS A 106 -1.39 11.54 -22.91
CA LYS A 106 -0.99 11.38 -21.50
C LYS A 106 -2.18 11.67 -20.55
N PRO A 107 -2.62 10.71 -19.71
CA PRO A 107 -3.60 11.01 -18.68
C PRO A 107 -2.98 11.87 -17.59
N SER A 108 -3.72 12.89 -17.17
CA SER A 108 -3.41 13.73 -16.01
C SER A 108 -3.54 12.92 -14.73
N ALA A 109 -2.66 13.13 -13.76
CA ALA A 109 -2.58 12.38 -12.49
C ALA A 109 -3.70 12.71 -11.48
N GLU A 110 -4.83 13.26 -11.93
CA GLU A 110 -5.94 13.70 -11.08
C GLU A 110 -7.00 12.62 -10.82
N GLU A 111 -6.83 11.40 -11.32
CA GLU A 111 -7.82 10.31 -11.15
C GLU A 111 -7.47 9.31 -10.03
N PHE A 112 -6.91 9.80 -8.93
CA PHE A 112 -6.94 9.05 -7.67
C PHE A 112 -8.00 9.68 -6.78
N VAL A 113 -9.25 9.21 -6.92
CA VAL A 113 -10.31 9.53 -5.96
C VAL A 113 -9.97 8.83 -4.65
N VAL A 114 -9.50 9.62 -3.68
CA VAL A 114 -9.51 9.24 -2.27
C VAL A 114 -10.90 9.62 -1.77
N LEU A 115 -11.71 8.62 -1.43
CA LEU A 115 -13.01 8.82 -0.78
C LEU A 115 -12.84 9.06 0.73
#